data_AF-A0A1V6UC39-F1
#
_entry.id   AF-A0A1V6UC39-F1
#
_cell.length_a   1.000
_cell.length_b   1.000
_cell.length_c   1.000
_cell.angle_alpha   90.00
_cell.angle_beta   90.00
_cell.angle_gamma   90.00
#
_symmetry.space_group_name_H-M   'P 1'
#
loop_
_entity.id
_entity.type
_entity.pdbx_description
1 polymer ?
#
loop_
_entity_poly.entity_id
_entity_poly.type
_entity_poly.pdbx_seq_one_letter_code
_entity_poly.pdbx_strand_id
1 'polypeptide(L)'
;MKPSKSCLRLYFIASHSSFASVRRIMSLGGRIQVPESHLQELCALICAVSGLDLELPEYQETPFITNSHYNTATKDNFRELPEILHSYVYSFDIAPGKTVPDVEFHTPVRGYGPTNRILAANLIDWMEKRGRGMYAGEYLGMLEHLSQDGRLRYGKGAQTYISALIKHDGELDVTSYLGPAVVDTSQGVPRRRRGTHRRSDGR
;
A
#
# COMPACT_ATOMS: atom_id res chain seq x y z
N MET A 1 -25.13 -12.03 8.20
CA MET A 1 -25.22 -11.78 6.75
C MET A 1 -25.92 -12.97 6.11
N LYS A 2 -26.86 -12.79 5.17
CA LYS A 2 -27.45 -13.94 4.46
C LYS A 2 -26.48 -14.38 3.35
N PRO A 3 -26.29 -15.69 3.09
CA PRO A 3 -25.40 -16.15 2.01
C PRO A 3 -25.70 -15.52 0.65
N SER A 4 -26.98 -15.26 0.36
CA SER A 4 -27.42 -14.58 -0.87
C SER A 4 -26.99 -13.12 -1.02
N LYS A 5 -26.36 -12.55 0.00
CA LYS A 5 -25.80 -11.19 -0.01
C LYS A 5 -24.29 -11.17 0.23
N SER A 6 -23.65 -12.34 0.35
CA SER A 6 -22.22 -12.44 0.58
C SER A 6 -21.44 -12.25 -0.73
N CYS A 7 -20.33 -11.52 -0.65
CA CYS A 7 -19.36 -11.40 -1.74
C CYS A 7 -18.20 -12.37 -1.50
N LEU A 8 -17.68 -12.99 -2.55
CA LEU A 8 -16.43 -13.73 -2.53
C LEU A 8 -15.32 -12.88 -3.13
N ARG A 9 -14.25 -12.65 -2.37
CA ARG A 9 -13.06 -11.94 -2.85
C ARG A 9 -11.91 -12.93 -3.07
N LEU A 10 -11.40 -13.01 -4.30
CA LEU A 10 -10.26 -13.85 -4.66
C LEU A 10 -9.03 -12.99 -4.92
N TYR A 11 -7.87 -13.39 -4.38
CA TYR A 11 -6.62 -12.64 -4.51
C TYR A 11 -5.63 -13.37 -5.40
N PHE A 12 -4.98 -12.63 -6.30
CA PHE A 12 -3.96 -13.16 -7.21
C PHE A 12 -2.72 -12.27 -7.21
N ILE A 13 -1.56 -12.91 -7.19
CA ILE A 13 -0.27 -12.25 -7.38
C ILE A 13 0.03 -12.27 -8.87
N ALA A 14 0.32 -11.11 -9.45
CA ALA A 14 0.66 -11.03 -10.86
C ALA A 14 2.09 -11.50 -11.13
N SER A 15 2.27 -12.20 -12.25
CA SER A 15 3.59 -12.57 -12.77
C SER A 15 4.32 -11.38 -13.42
N HIS A 16 3.57 -10.34 -13.80
CA HIS A 16 4.07 -9.11 -14.42
C HIS A 16 3.48 -7.90 -13.71
N SER A 17 4.35 -6.94 -13.39
CA SER A 17 4.04 -5.69 -12.73
C SER A 17 4.45 -4.50 -13.61
N SER A 18 4.01 -4.54 -14.85
CA SER A 18 4.06 -3.44 -15.81
C SER A 18 2.69 -2.80 -15.96
N PHE A 19 2.62 -1.59 -16.53
CA PHE A 19 1.34 -0.94 -16.77
C PHE A 19 0.49 -1.69 -17.81
N ALA A 20 1.11 -2.35 -18.80
CA ALA A 20 0.45 -3.27 -19.72
C ALA A 20 -0.32 -4.37 -18.98
N SER A 21 0.28 -4.95 -17.93
CA SER A 21 -0.33 -5.98 -17.09
C SER A 21 -1.50 -5.40 -16.29
N VAL A 22 -1.34 -4.22 -15.70
CA VAL A 22 -2.42 -3.49 -14.99
C VAL A 22 -3.61 -3.28 -15.91
N ARG A 23 -3.40 -2.69 -17.09
CA ARG A 23 -4.46 -2.48 -18.10
C ARG A 23 -5.18 -3.77 -18.44
N ARG A 24 -4.42 -4.82 -18.74
CA ARG A 24 -4.99 -6.11 -19.13
C ARG A 24 -5.85 -6.71 -18.02
N ILE A 25 -5.40 -6.64 -16.77
CA ILE A 25 -6.10 -7.25 -15.63
C ILE A 25 -7.30 -6.40 -15.21
N MET A 26 -7.14 -5.08 -15.07
CA MET A 26 -8.21 -4.15 -14.67
C MET A 26 -9.36 -4.12 -15.68
N SER A 27 -9.08 -4.36 -16.98
CA SER A 27 -10.10 -4.49 -18.02
C SER A 27 -10.63 -5.93 -18.18
N LEU A 28 -10.13 -6.90 -17.42
CA LEU A 28 -10.39 -8.33 -17.63
C LEU A 28 -10.15 -8.80 -19.08
N GLY A 29 -9.12 -8.25 -19.73
CA GLY A 29 -8.82 -8.47 -21.14
C GLY A 29 -9.85 -7.85 -22.08
N GLY A 30 -10.41 -6.68 -21.72
CA GLY A 30 -11.42 -5.96 -22.48
C GLY A 30 -12.88 -6.35 -22.19
N ARG A 31 -13.13 -7.25 -21.22
CA ARG A 31 -14.49 -7.58 -20.77
C ARG A 31 -15.12 -6.47 -19.94
N ILE A 32 -14.30 -5.69 -19.23
CA ILE A 32 -14.70 -4.45 -18.57
C ILE A 32 -14.25 -3.32 -19.48
N GLN A 33 -15.20 -2.46 -19.89
CA GLN A 33 -14.88 -1.25 -20.62
C GLN A 33 -14.36 -0.21 -19.64
N VAL A 34 -13.04 -0.02 -19.62
CA VAL A 34 -12.39 0.98 -18.80
C VAL A 34 -11.88 2.09 -19.71
N PRO A 35 -12.38 3.34 -19.59
CA PRO A 35 -11.87 4.47 -20.34
C PRO A 35 -10.35 4.64 -20.16
N GLU A 36 -9.67 5.00 -21.25
CA GLU A 36 -8.22 5.20 -21.23
C GLU A 36 -7.79 6.20 -20.17
N SER A 37 -8.55 7.29 -20.00
CA SER A 37 -8.32 8.30 -18.97
C SER A 37 -8.24 7.69 -17.57
N HIS A 38 -9.13 6.76 -17.21
CA HIS A 38 -9.12 6.16 -15.87
C HIS A 38 -7.93 5.21 -15.65
N LEU A 39 -7.47 4.55 -16.71
CA LEU A 39 -6.26 3.74 -16.66
C LEU A 39 -5.02 4.63 -16.50
N GLN A 40 -4.97 5.77 -17.20
CA GLN A 40 -3.89 6.74 -17.03
C GLN A 40 -3.89 7.37 -15.63
N GLU A 41 -5.07 7.61 -15.06
CA GLU A 41 -5.20 8.06 -13.68
C GLU A 41 -4.65 7.03 -12.68
N LEU A 42 -4.92 5.75 -12.91
CA LEU A 42 -4.34 4.65 -12.13
C LEU A 42 -2.81 4.58 -12.32
N CYS A 43 -2.31 4.76 -13.55
CA CYS A 43 -0.87 4.83 -13.82
C CYS A 43 -0.22 5.97 -13.03
N ALA A 44 -0.83 7.15 -13.04
CA ALA A 44 -0.34 8.31 -12.30
C ALA A 44 -0.30 8.07 -10.79
N LEU A 45 -1.30 7.36 -10.24
CA LEU A 45 -1.29 6.94 -8.84
C LEU A 45 -0.14 5.98 -8.54
N ILE A 46 0.02 4.94 -9.37
CA ILE A 46 1.11 3.95 -9.24
C ILE A 46 2.47 4.65 -9.22
N CYS A 47 2.70 5.57 -10.16
CA CYS A 47 3.95 6.32 -10.25
C CYS A 47 4.17 7.18 -9.01
N ALA A 48 3.14 7.91 -8.56
CA ALA A 48 3.22 8.76 -7.38
C ALA A 48 3.61 7.97 -6.11
N VAL A 49 2.93 6.86 -5.82
CA VAL A 49 3.15 6.08 -4.58
C VAL A 49 4.39 5.20 -4.64
N SER A 50 4.83 4.83 -5.85
CA SER A 50 6.05 4.06 -6.07
C SER A 50 7.30 4.94 -6.21
N GLY A 51 7.13 6.26 -6.37
CA GLY A 51 8.24 7.20 -6.65
C GLY A 51 8.85 6.99 -8.04
N LEU A 52 8.05 6.59 -9.01
CA LEU A 52 8.46 6.35 -10.39
C LEU A 52 8.16 7.57 -11.28
N ASP A 53 8.85 7.62 -12.41
CA ASP A 53 8.56 8.61 -13.47
C ASP A 53 7.24 8.27 -14.17
N LEU A 54 6.47 9.30 -14.54
CA LEU A 54 5.24 9.17 -15.32
C LEU A 54 5.52 8.72 -16.76
N GLU A 55 6.74 8.89 -17.25
CA GLU A 55 7.16 8.48 -18.60
C GLU A 55 7.67 7.03 -18.67
N LEU A 56 7.41 6.22 -17.64
CA LEU A 56 7.82 4.81 -17.63
C LEU A 56 7.17 4.05 -18.82
N PRO A 57 7.94 3.33 -19.66
CA PRO A 57 7.38 2.57 -20.77
C PRO A 57 6.32 1.57 -20.33
N GLU A 58 5.24 1.42 -21.12
CA GLU A 58 4.06 0.62 -20.74
C GLU A 58 4.38 -0.84 -20.38
N TYR A 59 5.37 -1.44 -21.04
CA TYR A 59 5.81 -2.82 -20.83
C TYR A 59 6.97 -2.97 -19.85
N GLN A 60 7.53 -1.87 -19.36
CA GLN A 60 8.62 -1.94 -18.39
C GLN A 60 8.09 -2.48 -17.06
N GLU A 61 8.77 -3.49 -16.54
CA GLU A 61 8.49 -4.03 -15.22
C GLU A 61 8.83 -3.00 -14.15
N THR A 62 7.96 -2.90 -13.15
CA THR A 62 8.21 -2.07 -11.98
C THR A 62 9.49 -2.58 -11.29
N PRO A 63 10.47 -1.70 -11.00
CA PRO A 63 11.76 -2.11 -10.47
C PRO A 63 11.66 -2.41 -8.97
N PHE A 64 10.90 -3.44 -8.60
CA PHE A 64 10.86 -3.88 -7.22
C PHE A 64 12.26 -4.27 -6.78
N ILE A 65 12.73 -3.69 -5.68
CA ILE A 65 14.04 -3.99 -5.13
C ILE A 65 13.98 -5.38 -4.49
N THR A 66 14.41 -6.40 -5.23
CA THR A 66 14.48 -7.80 -4.78
C THR A 66 15.46 -8.03 -3.63
N ASN A 67 16.38 -7.08 -3.41
CA ASN A 67 17.37 -7.09 -2.32
C ASN A 67 17.03 -6.15 -1.16
N SER A 68 15.76 -5.79 -0.96
CA SER A 68 15.42 -4.93 0.17
C SER A 68 15.70 -5.67 1.48
N HIS A 69 16.42 -5.01 2.40
CA HIS A 69 16.61 -5.48 3.77
C HIS A 69 15.30 -5.39 4.54
N TYR A 70 14.31 -6.21 4.16
CA TYR A 70 13.10 -6.40 4.94
C TYR A 70 13.52 -6.77 6.36
N ASN A 71 13.00 -6.03 7.34
CA ASN A 71 13.23 -6.38 8.73
C ASN A 71 12.64 -7.77 9.04
N THR A 72 13.09 -8.40 10.12
CA THR A 72 12.66 -9.74 10.54
C THR A 72 11.13 -9.84 10.60
N ALA A 73 10.46 -8.85 11.17
CA ALA A 73 8.99 -8.82 11.26
C ALA A 73 8.29 -8.83 9.89
N THR A 74 8.88 -8.21 8.85
CA THR A 74 8.32 -8.26 7.49
C THR A 74 8.49 -9.63 6.87
N LYS A 75 9.66 -10.26 7.07
CA LYS A 75 9.91 -11.61 6.58
C LYS A 75 9.01 -12.64 7.26
N ASP A 76 8.76 -12.47 8.56
CA ASP A 76 7.90 -13.37 9.32
C ASP A 76 6.43 -13.26 8.90
N ASN A 77 5.92 -12.04 8.68
CA ASN A 77 4.52 -11.82 8.28
C ASN A 77 4.17 -12.37 6.89
N PHE A 78 5.15 -12.50 6.00
CA PHE A 78 4.94 -12.92 4.60
C PHE A 78 5.77 -14.16 4.24
N ARG A 79 6.18 -14.94 5.24
CA ARG A 79 7.11 -16.06 5.09
C ARG A 79 6.65 -17.09 4.06
N GLU A 80 5.34 -17.33 3.99
CA GLU A 80 4.74 -18.35 3.13
C GLU A 80 4.55 -17.88 1.68
N LEU A 81 4.56 -16.57 1.43
CA LEU A 81 4.29 -15.99 0.11
C LEU A 81 5.07 -14.68 -0.09
N PRO A 82 6.40 -14.73 -0.16
CA PRO A 82 7.24 -13.54 -0.26
C PRO A 82 6.97 -12.73 -1.54
N GLU A 83 6.40 -13.34 -2.58
CA GLU A 83 6.09 -12.72 -3.87
C GLU A 83 5.14 -11.54 -3.74
N ILE A 84 4.28 -11.56 -2.73
CA ILE A 84 3.32 -10.49 -2.46
C ILE A 84 3.99 -9.14 -2.11
N LEU A 85 5.28 -9.17 -1.75
CA LEU A 85 6.07 -7.98 -1.41
C LEU A 85 6.73 -7.31 -2.62
N HIS A 86 6.80 -8.02 -3.75
CA HIS A 86 7.54 -7.60 -4.94
C HIS A 86 6.76 -7.86 -6.24
N SER A 87 5.43 -7.88 -6.15
CA SER A 87 4.54 -8.01 -7.29
C SER A 87 3.26 -7.23 -7.02
N TYR A 88 2.61 -6.77 -8.09
CA TYR A 88 1.23 -6.31 -7.99
C TYR A 88 0.29 -7.44 -7.60
N VAL A 89 -0.71 -7.10 -6.80
CA VAL A 89 -1.74 -8.02 -6.33
C VAL A 89 -3.09 -7.49 -6.77
N TYR A 90 -4.00 -8.39 -7.12
CA TYR A 90 -5.34 -8.05 -7.57
C TYR A 90 -6.35 -8.81 -6.75
N SER A 91 -7.41 -8.12 -6.34
CA SER A 91 -8.57 -8.76 -5.74
C SER A 91 -9.75 -8.69 -6.71
N PHE A 92 -10.49 -9.80 -6.80
CA PHE A 92 -11.67 -9.93 -7.66
C PHE A 92 -12.89 -10.17 -6.79
N ASP A 93 -13.80 -9.19 -6.79
CA ASP A 93 -15.03 -9.23 -6.01
C ASP A 93 -16.18 -9.83 -6.82
N ILE A 94 -16.55 -11.05 -6.46
CA ILE A 94 -17.66 -11.78 -7.04
C ILE A 94 -18.87 -11.58 -6.14
N ALA A 95 -19.72 -10.62 -6.53
CA ALA A 95 -20.95 -10.29 -5.82
C ALA A 95 -22.21 -10.82 -6.55
N PRO A 96 -23.24 -11.26 -5.82
CA PRO A 96 -24.53 -11.65 -6.41
C PRO A 96 -25.10 -10.56 -7.32
N GLY A 97 -25.53 -10.93 -8.52
CA GLY A 97 -26.14 -10.03 -9.50
C GLY A 97 -25.15 -9.29 -10.41
N LYS A 98 -23.83 -9.44 -10.21
CA LYS A 98 -22.83 -8.90 -11.15
C LYS A 98 -22.49 -9.92 -12.25
N THR A 99 -22.35 -9.43 -13.48
CA THR A 99 -21.97 -10.23 -14.66
C THR A 99 -20.47 -10.38 -14.81
N VAL A 100 -19.70 -9.45 -14.22
CA VAL A 100 -18.23 -9.45 -14.13
C VAL A 100 -17.83 -9.03 -12.71
N PRO A 101 -16.70 -9.52 -12.18
CA PRO A 101 -16.23 -9.09 -10.86
C PRO A 101 -15.73 -7.64 -10.90
N ASP A 102 -15.78 -6.95 -9.76
CA ASP A 102 -14.95 -5.74 -9.62
C ASP A 102 -13.50 -6.17 -9.44
N VAL A 103 -12.57 -5.38 -9.98
CA VAL A 103 -11.14 -5.65 -9.91
C VAL A 103 -10.48 -4.53 -9.11
N GLU A 104 -9.91 -4.86 -7.95
CA GLU A 104 -9.13 -3.94 -7.12
C GLU A 104 -7.64 -4.23 -7.31
N PHE A 105 -6.88 -3.21 -7.69
CA PHE A 105 -5.43 -3.25 -7.81
C PHE A 105 -4.77 -2.96 -6.47
N HIS A 106 -3.68 -3.65 -6.13
CA HIS A 106 -2.87 -3.38 -4.95
C HIS A 106 -1.39 -3.30 -5.35
N THR A 107 -0.75 -2.17 -5.08
CA THR A 107 0.70 -2.02 -5.20
C THR A 107 1.34 -2.13 -3.82
N PRO A 108 2.35 -3.01 -3.63
CA PRO A 108 3.14 -2.96 -2.42
C PRO A 108 3.87 -1.61 -2.35
N VAL A 109 4.15 -1.11 -1.15
CA VAL A 109 4.93 0.13 -0.99
C VAL A 109 5.97 0.05 0.15
N ARG A 110 5.89 -1.00 0.96
CA ARG A 110 6.71 -1.20 2.17
C ARG A 110 8.21 -1.35 1.92
N GLY A 111 8.63 -1.95 0.81
CA GLY A 111 10.03 -2.33 0.56
C GLY A 111 10.77 -1.44 -0.45
N TYR A 112 10.13 -1.20 -1.60
CA TYR A 112 10.78 -0.56 -2.75
C TYR A 112 10.37 0.91 -2.93
N GLY A 113 9.21 1.31 -2.40
CA GLY A 113 8.72 2.68 -2.50
C GLY A 113 9.59 3.70 -1.74
N PRO A 114 9.26 4.99 -1.86
CA PRO A 114 9.95 6.04 -1.13
C PRO A 114 9.77 5.90 0.40
N THR A 115 10.40 6.78 1.18
CA THR A 115 10.16 6.79 2.65
C THR A 115 8.68 7.04 2.95
N ASN A 116 8.21 6.64 4.13
CA ASN A 116 6.79 6.79 4.48
C ASN A 116 6.29 8.24 4.31
N ARG A 117 7.12 9.22 4.67
CA ARG A 117 6.81 10.65 4.51
C ARG A 117 6.74 11.07 3.04
N ILE A 118 7.69 10.66 2.20
CA ILE A 118 7.68 11.01 0.78
C ILE A 118 6.49 10.34 0.09
N LEU A 119 6.20 9.07 0.41
CA LEU A 119 5.01 8.39 -0.09
C LEU A 119 3.73 9.16 0.28
N ALA A 120 3.57 9.52 1.56
CA ALA A 120 2.41 10.26 2.03
C ALA A 120 2.27 11.61 1.32
N ALA A 121 3.38 12.35 1.16
CA ALA A 121 3.39 13.61 0.44
C ALA A 121 3.00 13.42 -1.05
N ASN A 122 3.60 12.46 -1.75
CA ASN A 122 3.26 12.19 -3.16
C ASN A 122 1.78 11.80 -3.33
N LEU A 123 1.23 10.99 -2.41
CA LEU A 123 -0.17 10.62 -2.43
C LEU A 123 -1.09 11.82 -2.17
N ILE A 124 -0.73 12.67 -1.20
CA ILE A 124 -1.45 13.92 -0.91
C ILE A 124 -1.44 14.84 -2.13
N ASP A 125 -0.27 15.09 -2.72
CA ASP A 125 -0.13 15.93 -3.92
C ASP A 125 -0.97 15.38 -5.09
N TRP A 126 -0.99 14.04 -5.24
CA TRP A 126 -1.81 13.37 -6.25
C TRP A 126 -3.31 13.58 -5.99
N MET A 127 -3.75 13.50 -4.74
CA MET A 127 -5.15 13.73 -4.32
C MET A 127 -5.56 15.19 -4.47
N GLU A 128 -4.70 16.14 -4.08
CA GLU A 128 -4.95 17.58 -4.17
C GLU A 128 -5.17 18.05 -5.60
N LYS A 129 -4.33 17.60 -6.53
CA LYS A 129 -4.46 17.87 -7.97
C LYS A 129 -5.79 17.39 -8.57
N ARG A 130 -6.50 16.52 -7.86
CA ARG A 130 -7.81 15.96 -8.23
C ARG A 130 -8.96 16.51 -7.41
N GLY A 131 -8.73 17.56 -6.61
CA GLY A 131 -9.74 18.16 -5.74
C GLY A 131 -10.13 17.29 -4.54
N ARG A 132 -9.34 16.25 -4.22
CA ARG A 132 -9.61 15.29 -3.13
C ARG A 132 -8.70 15.47 -1.91
N GLY A 133 -8.00 16.61 -1.85
CA GLY A 133 -7.04 16.93 -0.77
C GLY A 133 -7.66 17.41 0.53
N MET A 134 -8.99 17.43 0.67
CA MET A 134 -9.65 18.06 1.84
C MET A 134 -9.25 17.46 3.20
N TYR A 135 -8.73 16.23 3.22
CA TYR A 135 -8.27 15.53 4.43
C TYR A 135 -6.75 15.30 4.45
N ALA A 136 -5.99 15.99 3.59
CA ALA A 136 -4.55 15.78 3.46
C ALA A 136 -3.80 16.00 4.78
N GLY A 137 -4.16 17.05 5.52
CA GLY A 137 -3.55 17.38 6.81
C GLY A 137 -3.84 16.32 7.87
N GLU A 138 -5.10 15.89 7.99
CA GLU A 138 -5.54 14.86 8.92
C GLU A 138 -4.93 13.50 8.60
N TYR A 139 -4.82 13.17 7.30
CA TYR A 139 -4.15 11.96 6.84
C TYR A 139 -2.68 11.94 7.27
N LEU A 140 -1.95 13.03 7.03
CA LEU A 140 -0.55 13.14 7.44
C LEU A 140 -0.41 13.10 8.98
N GLY A 141 -1.27 13.83 9.70
CA GLY A 141 -1.28 13.84 11.16
C GLY A 141 -1.56 12.47 11.77
N MET A 142 -2.50 11.71 11.19
CA MET A 142 -2.75 10.31 11.57
C MET A 142 -1.50 9.46 11.35
N LEU A 143 -0.85 9.55 10.17
CA LEU A 143 0.37 8.80 9.89
C LEU A 143 1.52 9.16 10.83
N GLU A 144 1.68 10.44 11.17
CA GLU A 144 2.65 10.93 12.16
C GLU A 144 2.37 10.37 13.56
N HIS A 145 1.11 10.41 13.99
CA HIS A 145 0.72 9.92 15.32
C HIS A 145 0.95 8.42 15.48
N LEU A 146 0.60 7.64 14.45
CA LEU A 146 0.78 6.21 14.45
C LEU A 146 2.28 5.83 14.28
N SER A 147 3.05 6.62 13.56
CA SER A 147 4.49 6.39 13.34
C SER A 147 5.33 6.97 14.49
N GLN A 148 5.42 6.26 15.62
CA GLN A 148 6.27 6.65 16.76
C GLN A 148 7.75 6.90 16.37
N ASP A 149 8.42 7.77 17.13
CA ASP A 149 9.89 8.01 17.10
C ASP A 149 10.50 8.38 15.74
N GLY A 150 9.85 9.23 14.95
CA GLY A 150 10.43 9.76 13.71
C GLY A 150 10.54 8.74 12.57
N ARG A 151 9.96 7.55 12.72
CA ARG A 151 9.88 6.49 11.70
C ARG A 151 9.12 6.92 10.45
N LEU A 152 8.28 7.96 10.54
CA LEU A 152 7.66 8.52 9.33
C LEU A 152 8.70 9.19 8.42
N ARG A 153 9.66 9.93 9.00
CA ARG A 153 10.64 10.73 8.24
C ARG A 153 11.68 9.84 7.55
N TYR A 154 12.18 8.83 8.26
CA TYR A 154 13.33 8.03 7.79
C TYR A 154 13.00 6.55 7.56
N GLY A 155 11.86 6.07 8.06
CA GLY A 155 11.45 4.69 7.94
C GLY A 155 10.65 4.40 6.66
N LYS A 156 10.50 3.10 6.40
CA LYS A 156 9.58 2.54 5.41
C LYS A 156 8.61 1.57 6.10
N GLY A 157 7.54 1.21 5.41
CA GLY A 157 6.64 0.15 5.83
C GLY A 157 5.56 0.54 6.83
N ALA A 158 5.30 1.84 6.97
CA ALA A 158 4.11 2.31 7.66
C ALA A 158 2.85 2.04 6.83
N GLN A 159 2.95 2.29 5.53
CA GLN A 159 2.00 1.80 4.54
C GLN A 159 2.57 0.50 3.94
N THR A 160 1.72 -0.50 3.80
CA THR A 160 2.06 -1.83 3.29
C THR A 160 1.68 -1.97 1.83
N TYR A 161 0.44 -1.60 1.52
CA TYR A 161 -0.12 -1.50 0.19
C TYR A 161 -0.86 -0.18 0.04
N ILE A 162 -0.88 0.32 -1.19
CA ILE A 162 -1.93 1.22 -1.67
C ILE A 162 -2.78 0.41 -2.64
N SER A 163 -4.09 0.47 -2.49
CA SER A 163 -5.00 -0.12 -3.47
C SER A 163 -5.82 0.92 -4.20
N ALA A 164 -6.30 0.53 -5.37
CA ALA A 164 -7.16 1.34 -6.20
C ALA A 164 -8.24 0.47 -6.87
N LEU A 165 -9.49 0.89 -6.74
CA LEU A 165 -10.63 0.37 -7.51
C LEU A 165 -11.11 1.48 -8.45
N ILE A 166 -11.28 1.17 -9.74
CA ILE A 166 -11.96 2.08 -10.67
C ILE A 166 -13.46 1.89 -10.48
N LYS A 167 -14.14 2.90 -9.94
CA LYS A 167 -15.59 2.89 -9.77
C LYS A 167 -16.30 3.00 -11.12
N HIS A 168 -17.61 2.72 -11.13
CA HIS A 168 -18.43 2.78 -12.33
C HIS A 168 -18.46 4.18 -12.98
N ASP A 169 -18.39 5.23 -12.17
CA ASP A 169 -18.30 6.63 -12.63
C ASP A 169 -16.89 7.02 -13.12
N GLY A 170 -15.91 6.14 -12.96
CA GLY A 170 -14.52 6.37 -13.33
C GLY A 170 -13.62 6.88 -12.21
N GLU A 171 -14.18 7.26 -11.07
CA GLU A 171 -13.37 7.72 -9.95
C GLU A 171 -12.58 6.57 -9.34
N LEU A 172 -11.35 6.86 -8.89
CA LEU A 172 -10.55 5.90 -8.16
C LEU A 172 -10.95 5.86 -6.68
N ASP A 173 -11.42 4.72 -6.19
CA ASP A 173 -11.43 4.43 -4.75
C ASP A 173 -10.01 4.05 -4.32
N VAL A 174 -9.38 4.84 -3.46
CA VAL A 174 -7.98 4.64 -3.07
C VAL A 174 -7.93 4.27 -1.59
N THR A 175 -7.33 3.13 -1.26
CA THR A 175 -7.20 2.67 0.13
C THR A 175 -5.74 2.50 0.52
N SER A 176 -5.38 3.02 1.69
CA SER A 176 -4.05 2.84 2.28
C SER A 176 -4.07 1.77 3.37
N TYR A 177 -3.28 0.71 3.20
CA TYR A 177 -3.18 -0.38 4.18
C TYR A 177 -2.03 -0.11 5.14
N LEU A 178 -2.33 0.16 6.41
CA LEU A 178 -1.33 0.47 7.42
C LEU A 178 -0.75 -0.80 8.06
N GLY A 179 0.57 -0.82 8.24
CA GLY A 179 1.28 -1.96 8.84
C GLY A 179 1.10 -2.05 10.36
N PRO A 180 1.13 -3.26 10.96
CA PRO A 180 0.91 -3.45 12.40
C PRO A 180 1.89 -2.67 13.30
N ALA A 181 3.14 -2.49 12.84
CA ALA A 181 4.19 -1.75 13.56
C ALA A 181 3.93 -0.23 13.68
N VAL A 182 2.87 0.26 13.06
CA VAL A 182 2.36 1.64 13.12
C VAL A 182 1.24 1.75 14.16
N VAL A 183 0.60 0.64 14.53
CA VAL A 183 -0.55 0.61 15.45
C VAL A 183 -0.15 0.17 16.86
N ASP A 184 1.11 -0.21 17.08
CA ASP A 184 1.59 -0.63 18.40
C ASP A 184 1.74 0.56 19.37
N THR A 185 0.64 0.95 19.99
CA THR A 185 0.58 1.94 21.08
C THR A 185 1.11 1.39 22.42
N SER A 186 1.48 0.10 22.50
CA SER A 186 1.89 -0.53 23.75
C SER A 186 3.34 -0.26 24.17
N GLN A 187 4.13 0.41 23.32
CA GLN A 187 5.52 0.81 23.63
C GLN A 187 5.62 2.12 24.46
N GLY A 188 4.50 2.69 24.89
CA GLY A 188 4.39 3.99 25.58
C GLY A 188 4.81 4.06 27.05
N VAL A 189 5.70 3.19 27.54
CA VAL A 189 6.38 3.42 28.83
C VAL A 189 7.85 3.07 28.71
N PRO A 190 8.78 4.05 28.74
CA PRO A 190 10.17 3.75 28.96
C PRO A 190 10.28 3.08 30.32
N ARG A 191 10.57 1.77 30.35
CA ARG A 191 11.01 1.11 31.57
C ARG A 191 12.27 1.83 32.02
N ARG A 192 12.14 2.72 33.02
CA ARG A 192 13.27 3.29 33.77
C ARG A 192 14.21 2.13 34.07
N ARG A 193 15.41 2.14 33.47
CA ARG A 193 16.49 1.25 33.90
C ARG A 193 16.68 1.54 35.39
N ARG A 194 16.28 0.59 36.25
CA ARG A 194 16.64 0.63 37.66
C ARG A 194 18.15 0.57 37.71
N GLY A 195 18.78 1.69 38.01
CA GLY A 195 20.19 1.73 38.35
C GLY A 195 20.39 0.82 39.56
N THR A 196 21.16 -0.25 39.37
CA THR A 196 21.66 -1.06 40.48
C THR A 196 22.68 -0.21 41.23
N HIS A 197 22.26 0.34 42.36
CA HIS A 197 23.16 0.94 43.32
C HIS A 197 24.02 -0.21 43.90
N ARG A 198 25.30 -0.29 43.49
CA ARG A 198 26.28 -1.13 44.18
C ARG A 198 26.37 -0.62 45.62
N ARG A 199 25.96 -1.45 46.59
CA ARG A 199 26.43 -1.34 47.97
C ARG A 199 27.81 -1.99 48.01
N SER A 200 28.83 -1.18 48.20
CA SER A 200 30.11 -1.62 48.75
C SER A 200 29.94 -1.74 50.26
N ASP A 201 29.69 -2.96 50.75
CA ASP A 201 29.92 -3.29 52.15
C ASP A 201 31.38 -3.72 52.32
N GLY A 202 32.04 -3.07 53.25
CA GLY A 202 33.44 -3.26 53.55
C GLY A 202 33.75 -4.59 54.24
N ARG A 203 35.00 -5.01 54.08
CA ARG A 203 35.88 -5.53 55.10
C ARG A 203 37.32 -5.27 54.68
#